data_AF-A0A356ATQ5-F1
#
_entry.id   AF-A0A356ATQ5-F1
#
_cell.length_a   1.000
_cell.length_b   1.000
_cell.length_c   1.000
_cell.angle_alpha   90.00
_cell.angle_beta   90.00
_cell.angle_gamma   90.00
#
_symmetry.space_group_name_H-M   'P 1'
#
loop_
_entity.id
_entity.type
_entity.pdbx_description
1 polymer ?
#
loop_
_entity_poly.entity_id
_entity_poly.type
_entity_poly.pdbx_seq_one_letter_code
_entity_poly.pdbx_strand_id
1 'polypeptide(L)' 'MDHLLNAIQPFYEVEADMFLSEWKSGVYRKYSDCPSYESLKTIIRASNTIRNYLGWEQLSIKRLVFNEI' A
#
# COMPACT_ATOMS: atom_id res chain seq x y z
N MET A 1 -18.57 -3.84 7.21
CA MET A 1 -17.10 -3.98 7.21
C MET A 1 -16.54 -3.99 5.79
N ASP A 2 -17.14 -4.73 4.86
CA ASP A 2 -16.72 -4.71 3.45
C ASP A 2 -16.84 -3.32 2.80
N HIS A 3 -17.92 -2.58 3.11
CA HIS A 3 -18.09 -1.18 2.67
C HIS A 3 -16.94 -0.24 3.10
N LEU A 4 -16.28 -0.50 4.23
CA LEU A 4 -15.17 0.32 4.70
C LEU A 4 -13.90 0.03 3.90
N LEU A 5 -13.64 -1.24 3.59
CA LEU A 5 -12.53 -1.60 2.69
C LEU A 5 -12.79 -1.07 1.27
N ASN A 6 -14.02 -1.14 0.78
CA ASN A 6 -14.41 -0.54 -0.51
C ASN A 6 -14.22 0.98 -0.52
N ALA A 7 -14.40 1.66 0.63
CA ALA A 7 -14.14 3.09 0.75
C ALA A 7 -12.64 3.42 0.81
N ILE A 8 -11.81 2.53 1.39
CA ILE A 8 -10.35 2.71 1.47
C ILE A 8 -9.65 2.33 0.15
N GLN A 9 -10.23 1.40 -0.61
CA GLN A 9 -9.63 0.82 -1.82
C GLN A 9 -9.14 1.85 -2.84
N PRO A 10 -9.89 2.92 -3.20
CA PRO A 10 -9.41 3.90 -4.17
C PRO A 10 -8.18 4.68 -3.68
N PHE A 11 -8.10 4.96 -2.38
CA PHE A 11 -6.93 5.63 -1.80
C PHE A 11 -5.71 4.72 -1.81
N TYR A 12 -5.90 3.42 -1.52
CA TYR A 12 -4.85 2.44 -1.61
C TYR A 12 -4.30 2.32 -3.04
N GLU A 13 -5.17 2.27 -4.05
CA GLU A 13 -4.79 2.16 -5.46
C GLU A 13 -3.95 3.35 -5.92
N VAL A 14 -4.43 4.58 -5.66
CA VAL A 14 -3.70 5.80 -6.05
C VAL A 14 -2.32 5.87 -5.39
N GLU A 15 -2.24 5.62 -4.09
CA GLU A 15 -0.97 5.69 -3.34
C GLU A 15 -0.02 4.54 -3.70
N ALA A 16 -0.56 3.36 -4.03
CA ALA A 16 0.24 2.24 -4.52
C ALA A 16 0.86 2.56 -5.89
N ASP A 17 0.09 3.13 -6.81
CA ASP A 17 0.57 3.52 -8.14
C ASP A 17 1.64 4.60 -8.07
N MET A 18 1.43 5.63 -7.23
CA MET A 18 2.42 6.66 -6.97
C MET A 18 3.72 6.07 -6.42
N PHE A 19 3.62 5.23 -5.40
CA PHE A 19 4.77 4.56 -4.80
C PHE A 19 5.54 3.67 -5.79
N LEU A 20 4.83 2.90 -6.61
CA LEU A 20 5.45 2.04 -7.61
C LEU A 20 6.16 2.85 -8.69
N SER A 21 5.56 3.95 -9.15
CA SER A 21 6.19 4.87 -10.11
C SER A 21 7.48 5.49 -9.53
N GLU A 22 7.41 5.99 -8.30
CA GLU A 22 8.56 6.52 -7.56
C GLU A 22 9.66 5.46 -7.38
N TRP A 23 9.29 4.24 -6.99
CA TRP A 23 10.24 3.16 -6.78
C TRP A 23 10.89 2.69 -8.10
N LYS A 24 10.09 2.53 -9.16
CA LYS A 24 10.57 2.14 -10.49
C LYS A 24 11.48 3.20 -11.14
N SER A 25 11.42 4.45 -10.69
CA SER A 25 12.36 5.50 -11.15
C SER A 25 13.83 5.22 -10.80
N GLY A 26 14.10 4.38 -9.79
CA GLY A 26 15.45 4.06 -9.32
C GLY A 26 16.17 5.22 -8.59
N VAL A 27 15.51 6.35 -8.37
CA VAL A 27 16.09 7.52 -7.68
C VAL A 27 16.27 7.26 -6.18
N TYR A 28 15.38 6.48 -5.58
CA TYR A 28 15.31 6.24 -4.14
C TYR A 28 16.05 4.95 -3.76
N ARG A 29 16.78 4.98 -2.63
CA ARG A 29 17.58 3.82 -2.16
C ARG A 29 16.82 2.92 -1.20
N LYS A 30 15.84 3.46 -0.49
CA LYS A 30 14.96 2.74 0.45
C LYS A 30 13.51 3.12 0.17
N TYR A 31 12.57 2.24 0.52
CA TYR A 31 11.14 2.53 0.40
C TYR A 31 10.74 3.80 1.15
N SER A 32 11.31 4.03 2.35
CA SER A 32 11.03 5.21 3.15
C SER A 32 11.49 6.53 2.54
N ASP A 33 12.33 6.48 1.50
CA ASP A 33 12.78 7.68 0.80
C ASP A 33 11.77 8.09 -0.29
N CYS A 34 10.87 7.19 -0.72
CA CYS A 34 9.80 7.51 -1.66
C CYS A 34 8.78 8.46 -0.99
N PRO A 35 8.46 9.61 -1.61
CA PRO A 35 7.52 10.60 -1.04
C PRO A 35 6.17 10.01 -0.61
N SER A 36 5.61 9.08 -1.39
CA SER A 36 4.31 8.42 -1.10
C SER A 36 4.36 7.35 0.00
N TYR A 37 5.56 6.95 0.47
CA TYR A 37 5.72 5.77 1.32
C TYR A 37 4.92 5.82 2.63
N GLU A 38 5.01 6.91 3.38
CA GLU A 38 4.32 6.99 4.69
C GLU A 38 2.80 7.08 4.53
N SER A 39 2.31 7.66 3.43
CA SER A 39 0.88 7.67 3.10
C SER A 39 0.38 6.26 2.80
N LEU A 40 1.04 5.56 1.85
CA LEU A 40 0.71 4.19 1.49
C LEU A 40 0.78 3.23 2.70
N LYS A 41 1.83 3.36 3.52
CA LYS A 41 2.01 2.55 4.74
C LYS A 41 0.90 2.80 5.75
N THR A 42 0.41 4.03 5.86
CA THR A 42 -0.72 4.37 6.75
C THR A 42 -2.01 3.71 6.26
N ILE A 43 -2.28 3.78 4.96
CA ILE A 43 -3.45 3.13 4.36
C ILE A 43 -3.38 1.61 4.53
N ILE A 44 -2.23 1.00 4.27
CA ILE A 44 -2.02 -0.44 4.49
C ILE A 44 -2.27 -0.82 5.95
N ARG A 45 -1.84 -0.02 6.92
CA ARG A 45 -2.10 -0.27 8.36
C ARG A 45 -3.59 -0.21 8.69
N ALA A 46 -4.30 0.79 8.17
CA ALA A 46 -5.75 0.90 8.34
C ALA A 46 -6.48 -0.31 7.75
N SER A 47 -6.16 -0.66 6.50
CA SER A 47 -6.71 -1.83 5.80
C SER A 47 -6.40 -3.14 6.54
N ASN A 48 -5.18 -3.32 7.03
CA ASN A 48 -4.77 -4.54 7.73
C ASN A 48 -5.44 -4.68 9.09
N THR A 49 -5.80 -3.59 9.77
CA THR A 49 -6.60 -3.65 11.00
C THR A 49 -7.95 -4.33 10.73
N ILE A 50 -8.61 -3.97 9.63
CA ILE A 50 -9.89 -4.55 9.23
C ILE A 50 -9.70 -5.98 8.71
N ARG A 51 -8.71 -6.22 7.85
CA ARG A 51 -8.40 -7.55 7.29
C ARG A 51 -8.09 -8.56 8.38
N ASN A 52 -7.33 -8.18 9.42
CA ASN A 52 -7.03 -9.03 10.56
C ASN A 52 -8.29 -9.48 11.30
N TYR A 53 -9.22 -8.55 11.53
CA TYR A 53 -10.50 -8.87 12.15
C TYR A 53 -11.33 -9.85 11.30
N LEU A 54 -11.26 -9.73 9.97
CA LEU A 54 -11.97 -10.60 9.02
C LEU A 54 -11.24 -11.92 8.71
N GLY A 55 -10.03 -12.13 9.23
CA GLY A 55 -9.20 -13.29 8.90
C GLY A 55 -8.66 -13.29 7.46
N TRP A 56 -8.60 -12.12 6.81
CA TRP A 56 -8.09 -11.95 5.45
C TRP A 56 -6.58 -11.77 5.42
N GLU A 57 -5.97 -12.06 4.28
CA GLU A 57 -4.54 -11.86 4.08
C GLU A 57 -4.15 -10.37 4.16
N GLN A 58 -3.03 -10.09 4.82
CA GLN A 58 -2.52 -8.73 4.98
C GLN A 58 -1.91 -8.18 3.69
N LEU A 59 -2.10 -6.88 3.47
CA LEU A 59 -1.38 -6.10 2.48
C LEU A 59 0.06 -5.85 2.93
N SER A 60 0.97 -5.79 1.97
CA SER A 60 2.41 -5.58 2.21
C SER A 60 3.05 -4.82 1.05
N ILE A 61 3.79 -3.76 1.38
CA ILE A 61 4.58 -3.00 0.39
C ILE A 61 5.60 -3.91 -0.31
N LYS A 62 6.20 -4.84 0.42
CA LYS A 62 7.17 -5.79 -0.17
C LYS A 62 6.50 -6.68 -1.23
N ARG A 63 5.28 -7.15 -0.96
CA ARG A 63 4.52 -7.98 -1.90
C ARG A 63 4.03 -7.16 -3.09
N LEU A 64 3.60 -5.92 -2.85
CA LEU A 64 3.25 -4.97 -3.91
C LEU A 64 4.39 -4.81 -4.91
N VAL A 65 5.61 -4.52 -4.43
CA VAL A 65 6.79 -4.38 -5.29
C VAL A 65 7.12 -5.68 -6.03
N PHE A 66 7.04 -6.84 -5.36
CA PHE A 66 7.33 -8.13 -5.98
C PHE A 66 6.34 -8.54 -7.07
N ASN A 67 5.07 -8.17 -6.95
CA ASN A 67 4.05 -8.52 -7.94
C ASN A 67 4.10 -7.65 -9.21
N GLU A 68 4.85 -6.55 -9.17
CA GLU A 68 4.89 -5.48 -10.19
C GLU A 68 6.22 -5.44 -10.97
N ILE A 69 7.15 -6.34 -10.64
CA ILE A 69 8.47 -6.57 -11.26
C ILE A 69 8.48 -7.97 -11.83
#